data_AF-A0A3S0U6R5-F1
#
_entry.id   AF-A0A3S0U6R5-F1
#
_cell.length_a   1.000
_cell.length_b   1.000
_cell.length_c   1.000
_cell.angle_alpha   90.00
_cell.angle_beta   90.00
_cell.angle_gamma   90.00
#
_symmetry.space_group_name_H-M   'P 1'
#
loop_
_entity.id
_entity.type
_entity.pdbx_description
1 polymer ?
#
loop_
_entity_poly.entity_id
_entity_poly.type
_entity_poly.pdbx_seq_one_letter_code
_entity_poly.pdbx_strand_id
1 'polypeptide(L)'
;MSAEIIQLAAFRANRQAAEAAPLANLGTPLPEAPPRFHFWTGASGKRYVHTVYSLFDCPTLEDANYILVRRSDRSRRTVLAIGRLANRCPTQNLAEIRQHSAALGADEVHVHLLASSSQEAEAVEADLITAQFLTEPHSA
;
A
#
# COMPACT_ATOMS: atom_id res chain seq x y z
N MET A 1 -6.69 24.83 7.78
CA MET A 1 -6.08 24.81 6.44
C MET A 1 -6.56 23.56 5.73
N SER A 2 -7.49 23.74 4.80
CA SER A 2 -8.21 22.72 4.05
C SER A 2 -7.32 22.17 2.94
N ALA A 3 -6.92 20.91 3.06
CA ALA A 3 -6.12 20.22 2.05
C ALA A 3 -6.95 20.07 0.76
N GLU A 4 -6.39 20.55 -0.35
CA GLU A 4 -7.02 20.55 -1.66
C GLU A 4 -7.23 19.13 -2.17
N ILE A 5 -8.52 18.79 -2.33
CA ILE A 5 -9.06 17.50 -2.78
C ILE A 5 -8.80 17.23 -4.29
N ILE A 6 -8.02 18.09 -4.97
CA ILE A 6 -7.94 18.13 -6.44
C ILE A 6 -6.55 17.73 -6.94
N GLN A 7 -6.14 16.48 -6.75
CA GLN A 7 -5.10 15.87 -7.62
C GLN A 7 -5.29 14.37 -7.92
N LEU A 8 -6.33 13.71 -7.38
CA LEU A 8 -6.56 12.28 -7.63
C LEU A 8 -7.18 11.99 -9.01
N ALA A 9 -7.99 12.92 -9.54
CA ALA A 9 -8.65 12.74 -10.85
C ALA A 9 -7.66 12.81 -12.03
N ALA A 10 -6.67 13.70 -11.95
CA ALA A 10 -5.65 13.86 -12.99
C ALA A 10 -4.75 12.62 -13.10
N PHE A 11 -4.42 11.99 -11.96
CA PHE A 11 -3.63 10.76 -11.94
C PHE A 11 -4.37 9.56 -12.57
N ARG A 12 -5.69 9.45 -12.39
CA ARG A 12 -6.51 8.39 -13.00
C ARG A 12 -6.61 8.50 -14.52
N ALA A 13 -6.75 9.72 -15.05
CA ALA A 13 -6.89 9.95 -16.49
C ALA A 13 -5.63 9.51 -17.26
N ASN A 14 -4.44 9.78 -16.73
CA ASN A 14 -3.18 9.36 -17.36
C ASN A 14 -2.95 7.85 -17.31
N ARG A 15 -3.47 7.14 -16.29
CA ARG A 15 -3.29 5.69 -16.16
C ARG A 15 -4.27 4.89 -17.01
N GLN A 16 -5.52 5.33 -17.09
CA GLN A 16 -6.54 4.67 -17.94
C GLN A 16 -6.21 4.74 -19.43
N ALA A 17 -5.57 5.80 -19.89
CA ALA A 17 -5.12 5.91 -21.28
C ALA A 17 -4.03 4.89 -21.65
N ALA A 18 -3.25 4.39 -20.68
CA ALA A 18 -2.16 3.44 -20.91
C ALA A 18 -2.61 1.96 -20.85
N GLU A 19 -3.74 1.64 -20.20
CA GLU A 19 -4.22 0.26 -20.00
C GLU A 19 -5.34 -0.18 -20.98
N ALA A 20 -5.81 0.70 -21.86
CA ALA A 20 -6.89 0.40 -22.79
C ALA A 20 -6.44 -0.42 -24.02
N ALA A 21 -6.17 -1.72 -23.83
CA ALA A 21 -6.26 -2.72 -24.88
C ALA A 21 -7.53 -3.56 -24.66
N PRO A 22 -8.47 -3.65 -25.62
CA PRO A 22 -9.77 -4.26 -25.38
C PRO A 22 -9.66 -5.78 -25.49
N LEU A 23 -9.85 -6.50 -24.38
CA LEU A 23 -10.21 -7.91 -24.40
C LEU A 23 -11.66 -8.08 -23.95
N ALA A 24 -12.39 -8.80 -24.80
CA ALA A 24 -13.83 -8.88 -24.81
C ALA A 24 -14.42 -9.54 -23.54
N ASN A 25 -15.54 -8.95 -23.16
CA ASN A 25 -16.43 -9.23 -22.03
C ASN A 25 -16.94 -10.68 -21.96
N LEU A 26 -16.66 -11.39 -20.86
CA LEU A 26 -17.43 -12.55 -20.39
C LEU A 26 -17.54 -12.53 -18.86
N GLY A 27 -18.67 -12.03 -18.35
CA GLY A 27 -19.23 -12.46 -17.07
C GLY A 27 -19.12 -11.46 -15.91
N THR A 28 -20.24 -10.79 -15.63
CA THR A 28 -20.59 -10.06 -14.39
C THR A 28 -19.63 -8.93 -13.95
N PRO A 29 -20.06 -7.65 -13.98
CA PRO A 29 -19.31 -6.63 -13.27
C PRO A 29 -19.48 -6.89 -11.76
N LEU A 30 -18.49 -7.53 -11.13
CA LEU A 30 -18.28 -7.33 -9.71
C LEU A 30 -18.24 -5.81 -9.49
N PRO A 31 -18.94 -5.25 -8.49
CA PRO A 31 -18.80 -3.83 -8.22
C PRO A 31 -17.31 -3.60 -7.95
N GLU A 32 -16.69 -2.80 -8.83
CA GLU A 32 -15.32 -2.33 -8.67
C GLU A 32 -15.32 -1.49 -7.40
N ALA A 33 -15.15 -2.17 -6.26
CA ALA A 33 -15.22 -1.55 -4.97
C ALA A 33 -14.15 -0.46 -4.96
N PRO A 34 -14.50 0.79 -4.60
CA PRO A 34 -13.54 1.87 -4.65
C PRO A 34 -12.29 1.48 -3.86
N PRO A 35 -11.08 1.88 -4.32
CA PRO A 35 -9.85 1.57 -3.62
C PRO A 35 -10.00 1.97 -2.16
N ARG A 36 -9.81 0.98 -1.26
CA ARG A 36 -9.99 1.19 0.17
C ARG A 36 -8.76 1.92 0.67
N PHE A 37 -8.97 3.02 1.39
CA PHE A 37 -7.88 3.75 2.02
C PHE A 37 -7.76 3.38 3.49
N HIS A 38 -6.52 3.35 4.00
CA HIS A 38 -6.24 3.18 5.41
C HIS A 38 -5.17 4.16 5.86
N PHE A 39 -5.32 4.70 7.07
CA PHE A 39 -4.36 5.61 7.66
C PHE A 39 -3.57 4.87 8.73
N TRP A 40 -2.26 4.81 8.56
CA TRP A 40 -1.33 4.40 9.60
C TRP A 40 -0.73 5.63 10.26
N THR A 41 -0.55 5.58 11.58
CA THR A 41 0.06 6.68 12.34
C THR A 41 1.47 6.27 12.71
N GLY A 42 2.46 7.08 12.33
CA GLY A 42 3.85 6.87 12.72
C GLY A 42 4.11 7.30 14.17
N ALA A 43 5.29 6.97 14.71
CA ALA A 43 5.67 7.32 16.08
C ALA A 43 5.73 8.83 16.30
N SER A 44 6.02 9.59 15.24
CA SER A 44 5.97 11.05 15.21
C SER A 44 4.57 11.65 15.34
N GLY A 45 3.51 10.83 15.26
CA GLY A 45 2.12 11.27 15.20
C GLY A 45 1.64 11.67 13.81
N LYS A 46 2.52 11.65 12.79
CA LYS A 46 2.12 11.85 11.38
C LYS A 46 1.24 10.71 10.90
N ARG A 47 0.25 11.05 10.06
CA ARG A 47 -0.69 10.08 9.48
C ARG A 47 -0.39 9.89 8.00
N TYR A 48 -0.13 8.64 7.63
CA TYR A 48 0.22 8.24 6.28
C TYR A 48 -0.96 7.51 5.64
N VAL A 49 -1.51 8.08 4.57
CA VAL A 49 -2.57 7.44 3.79
C VAL A 49 -1.99 6.32 2.92
N HIS A 50 -2.63 5.17 2.93
CA HIS A 50 -2.28 4.02 2.12
C HIS A 50 -3.47 3.55 1.30
N THR A 51 -3.23 3.19 0.06
CA THR A 51 -4.18 2.41 -0.76
C THR A 51 -4.06 0.94 -0.37
N VAL A 52 -5.17 0.29 -0.08
CA VAL A 52 -5.23 -1.12 0.32
C VAL A 52 -5.52 -1.98 -0.91
N TYR A 53 -4.59 -2.87 -1.23
CA TYR A 53 -4.73 -3.88 -2.27
C TYR A 53 -4.85 -5.27 -1.67
N SER A 54 -5.59 -6.15 -2.34
CA SER A 54 -5.40 -7.59 -2.17
C SER A 54 -4.04 -7.99 -2.77
N LEU A 55 -3.51 -9.16 -2.40
CA LEU A 55 -2.27 -9.66 -3.04
C LEU A 55 -2.40 -9.85 -4.57
N PHE A 56 -3.62 -10.11 -5.04
CA PHE A 56 -3.92 -10.35 -6.45
C PHE A 56 -4.01 -9.04 -7.23
N ASP A 57 -4.62 -8.01 -6.62
CA ASP A 57 -4.90 -6.72 -7.28
C ASP A 57 -3.80 -5.67 -7.06
N CYS A 58 -2.74 -5.99 -6.31
CA CYS A 58 -1.61 -5.09 -6.12
C CYS A 58 -0.94 -4.82 -7.48
N PRO A 59 -0.89 -3.55 -7.95
CA PRO A 59 -0.26 -3.22 -9.22
C PRO A 59 1.27 -3.31 -9.11
N THR A 60 1.94 -3.30 -10.25
CA THR A 60 3.39 -3.05 -10.31
C THR A 60 3.68 -1.60 -9.96
N LEU A 61 4.69 -1.39 -9.10
CA LEU A 61 5.02 -0.08 -8.54
C LEU A 61 6.52 0.18 -8.68
N GLU A 62 6.88 1.41 -9.03
CA GLU A 62 8.27 1.86 -9.14
C GLU A 62 8.85 2.27 -7.80
N ASP A 63 8.15 3.14 -7.08
CA ASP A 63 8.54 3.66 -5.77
C ASP A 63 7.31 3.72 -4.86
N ALA A 64 7.46 3.19 -3.64
CA ALA A 64 6.42 3.18 -2.62
C ALA A 64 6.97 2.71 -1.27
N ASN A 65 6.34 3.17 -0.20
CA ASN A 65 6.34 2.43 1.06
C ASN A 65 5.20 1.42 1.06
N TYR A 66 5.39 0.28 1.71
CA TYR A 66 4.34 -0.72 1.85
C TYR A 66 4.28 -1.29 3.27
N ILE A 67 3.08 -1.75 3.65
CA ILE A 67 2.82 -2.50 4.87
C ILE A 67 2.11 -3.79 4.48
N LEU A 68 2.66 -4.91 4.90
CA LEU A 68 2.04 -6.23 4.77
C LEU A 68 1.15 -6.47 5.98
N VAL A 69 -0.10 -6.81 5.74
CA VAL A 69 -1.13 -6.88 6.79
C VAL A 69 -1.86 -8.21 6.73
N ARG A 70 -2.02 -8.85 7.89
CA ARG A 70 -2.98 -9.96 8.07
C ARG A 70 -4.25 -9.45 8.72
N ARG A 71 -5.39 -9.93 8.22
CA ARG A 71 -6.69 -9.65 8.83
C ARG A 71 -7.17 -10.86 9.61
N SER A 72 -7.20 -10.73 10.93
CA SER A 72 -7.72 -11.80 11.81
C SER A 72 -9.24 -11.79 11.94
N ASP A 73 -9.91 -10.70 11.54
CA ASP A 73 -11.36 -10.57 11.36
C ASP A 73 -11.69 -9.34 10.48
N ARG A 74 -12.98 -8.96 10.35
CA ARG A 74 -13.37 -7.80 9.52
C ARG A 74 -12.76 -6.47 10.01
N SER A 75 -12.35 -6.36 11.26
CA SER A 75 -11.96 -5.12 11.93
C SER A 75 -10.47 -5.04 12.30
N ARG A 76 -9.84 -6.16 12.66
CA ARG A 76 -8.48 -6.19 13.21
C ARG A 76 -7.44 -6.42 12.13
N ARG A 77 -6.48 -5.49 12.06
CA ARG A 77 -5.34 -5.52 11.15
C ARG A 77 -4.07 -5.72 11.96
N THR A 78 -3.33 -6.76 11.63
CA THR A 78 -2.03 -7.05 12.23
C THR A 78 -0.97 -6.72 11.19
N VAL A 79 -0.07 -5.81 11.53
CA VAL A 79 1.12 -5.52 10.72
C VAL A 79 2.06 -6.72 10.80
N LEU A 80 2.49 -7.21 9.65
CA LEU A 80 3.44 -8.33 9.55
C LEU A 80 4.82 -7.87 9.09
N ALA A 81 4.87 -6.86 8.22
CA ALA A 81 6.10 -6.23 7.78
C ALA A 81 5.82 -4.82 7.29
N ILE A 82 6.83 -3.98 7.35
CA ILE A 82 6.86 -2.62 6.80
C ILE A 82 8.12 -2.56 5.94
N GLY A 83 8.02 -1.94 4.77
CA GLY A 83 9.14 -1.83 3.85
C GLY A 83 9.01 -0.67 2.87
N ARG A 84 10.03 -0.55 2.03
CA ARG A 84 10.07 0.34 0.86
C ARG A 84 10.52 -0.41 -0.38
N LEU A 85 10.04 0.01 -1.55
CA LEU A 85 10.51 -0.52 -2.83
C LEU A 85 11.93 -0.02 -3.10
N ALA A 86 12.80 -0.89 -3.61
CA ALA A 86 14.21 -0.56 -3.84
C ALA A 86 14.68 -0.90 -5.27
N ASN A 87 13.93 -1.73 -6.01
CA ASN A 87 14.35 -2.15 -7.34
C ASN A 87 13.86 -1.17 -8.41
N ARG A 88 14.68 -1.00 -9.45
CA ARG A 88 14.32 -0.22 -10.65
C ARG A 88 13.30 -0.92 -11.56
N CYS A 89 13.05 -2.22 -11.34
CA CYS A 89 12.14 -3.02 -12.15
C CYS A 89 10.79 -3.22 -11.42
N PRO A 90 9.68 -2.64 -11.90
CA PRO A 90 8.40 -2.68 -11.19
C PRO A 90 7.81 -4.08 -11.00
N THR A 91 8.08 -4.99 -11.94
CA THR A 91 7.62 -6.39 -11.84
C THR A 91 8.41 -7.16 -10.79
N GLN A 92 9.70 -6.83 -10.58
CA GLN A 92 10.51 -7.41 -9.51
C GLN A 92 10.01 -6.95 -8.13
N ASN A 93 9.70 -5.66 -7.97
CA ASN A 93 9.10 -5.12 -6.75
C ASN A 93 7.80 -5.86 -6.38
N LEU A 94 6.92 -6.08 -7.36
CA LEU A 94 5.67 -6.81 -7.14
C LEU A 94 5.93 -8.28 -6.77
N ALA A 95 6.90 -8.94 -7.42
CA ALA A 95 7.27 -10.31 -7.12
C ALA A 95 7.79 -10.45 -5.68
N GLU A 96 8.65 -9.54 -5.24
CA GLU A 96 9.18 -9.50 -3.87
C GLU A 96 8.07 -9.26 -2.84
N ILE A 97 7.18 -8.29 -3.08
CA ILE A 97 6.00 -8.07 -2.22
C ILE A 97 5.19 -9.35 -2.08
N ARG A 98 4.88 -10.04 -3.19
CA ARG A 98 4.06 -11.26 -3.18
C ARG A 98 4.76 -12.42 -2.49
N GLN A 99 6.05 -12.62 -2.76
CA GLN A 99 6.84 -13.65 -2.09
C GLN A 99 6.87 -13.40 -0.58
N HIS A 100 7.14 -12.17 -0.15
CA HIS A 100 7.25 -11.82 1.25
C HIS A 100 5.89 -11.90 1.96
N SER A 101 4.82 -11.47 1.27
CA SER A 101 3.44 -11.65 1.72
C SER A 101 3.09 -13.11 1.92
N ALA A 102 3.45 -13.99 0.99
CA ALA A 102 3.21 -15.42 1.12
C ALA A 102 3.99 -16.04 2.30
N ALA A 103 5.25 -15.66 2.48
CA ALA A 103 6.10 -16.16 3.56
C ALA A 103 5.58 -15.78 4.96
N LEU A 104 5.06 -14.55 5.11
CA LEU A 104 4.49 -14.06 6.38
C LEU A 104 2.99 -14.37 6.51
N GLY A 105 2.35 -14.78 5.41
CA GLY A 105 0.92 -14.98 5.21
C GLY A 105 0.09 -13.70 5.41
N ALA A 106 0.51 -12.60 4.79
CA ALA A 106 -0.28 -11.38 4.67
C ALA A 106 -1.45 -11.59 3.70
N ASP A 107 -2.55 -10.86 3.92
CA ASP A 107 -3.75 -10.90 3.08
C ASP A 107 -3.96 -9.59 2.31
N GLU A 108 -3.42 -8.48 2.83
CA GLU A 108 -3.51 -7.14 2.26
C GLU A 108 -2.11 -6.50 2.14
N VAL A 109 -1.91 -5.73 1.07
CA VAL A 109 -0.77 -4.82 0.89
C VAL A 109 -1.28 -3.39 0.98
N HIS A 110 -0.79 -2.64 1.95
CA HIS A 110 -1.13 -1.24 2.11
C HIS A 110 0.02 -0.42 1.53
N VAL A 111 -0.24 0.39 0.50
CA VAL A 111 0.80 1.09 -0.26
C VAL A 111 0.67 2.59 -0.07
N HIS A 112 1.76 3.25 0.30
CA HIS A 112 1.89 4.70 0.38
C HIS A 112 2.78 5.23 -0.76
N LEU A 113 2.25 6.19 -1.52
CA LEU A 113 2.86 6.72 -2.75
C LEU A 113 3.17 8.23 -2.67
N LEU A 114 3.10 8.85 -1.49
CA LEU A 114 3.25 10.30 -1.36
C LEU A 114 4.65 10.75 -0.93
N ALA A 115 5.58 9.82 -0.70
CA ALA A 115 6.98 10.16 -0.52
C ALA A 115 7.54 10.71 -1.83
N SER A 116 8.06 11.94 -1.79
CA SER A 116 8.59 12.66 -2.96
C SER A 116 10.07 12.37 -3.22
N SER A 117 10.73 11.61 -2.34
CA SER A 117 12.13 11.24 -2.45
C SER A 117 12.44 9.95 -1.70
N SER A 118 13.56 9.32 -2.05
CA SER A 118 14.08 8.14 -1.35
C SER A 118 14.34 8.42 0.14
N GLN A 119 14.82 9.62 0.49
CA GLN A 119 15.02 10.04 1.88
C GLN A 119 13.68 10.17 2.64
N GLU A 120 12.65 10.71 1.98
CA GLU A 120 11.31 10.79 2.57
C GLU A 120 10.70 9.40 2.75
N ALA A 121 10.86 8.50 1.77
CA ALA A 121 10.41 7.12 1.86
C ALA A 121 11.09 6.37 3.02
N GLU A 122 12.40 6.57 3.21
CA GLU A 122 13.13 6.03 4.36
C GLU A 122 12.62 6.59 5.69
N ALA A 123 12.34 7.90 5.77
CA ALA A 123 11.79 8.52 6.97
C ALA A 123 10.38 8.00 7.29
N VAL A 124 9.53 7.79 6.27
CA VAL A 124 8.19 7.21 6.41
C VAL A 124 8.28 5.79 6.97
N GLU A 125 9.14 4.95 6.38
CA GLU A 125 9.35 3.58 6.84
C GLU A 125 9.84 3.53 8.29
N ALA A 126 10.87 4.30 8.63
CA ALA A 126 11.42 4.33 9.98
C ALA A 126 10.39 4.78 11.02
N ASP A 127 9.55 5.78 10.70
CA ASP A 127 8.52 6.29 11.59
C ASP A 127 7.40 5.25 11.83
N LEU A 128 7.01 4.52 10.79
CA LEU A 128 6.01 3.46 10.86
C LEU A 128 6.52 2.24 11.61
N ILE A 129 7.77 1.82 11.38
CA ILE A 129 8.42 0.74 12.12
C ILE A 129 8.48 1.09 13.61
N THR A 130 8.92 2.31 13.94
CA THR A 130 8.97 2.78 15.32
C THR A 130 7.58 2.75 15.98
N ALA A 131 6.52 3.14 15.25
CA ALA A 131 5.15 3.09 15.76
C ALA A 131 4.71 1.67 16.10
N GLN A 132 5.06 0.69 15.26
CA GLN A 132 4.74 -0.72 15.48
C GLN A 132 5.38 -1.23 16.78
N PHE A 133 6.67 -0.94 17.00
CA PHE A 133 7.36 -1.32 18.23
C PHE A 133 6.75 -0.70 19.49
N LEU A 134 6.26 0.54 19.43
CA LEU A 134 5.61 1.20 20.57
C LEU A 134 4.19 0.65 20.85
N THR A 135 3.55 0.05 19.85
CA THR A 135 2.16 -0.43 19.94
C THR A 135 2.09 -1.90 20.34
N GLU A 136 3.14 -2.69 20.13
CA GLU A 136 3.19 -4.07 20.62
C GLU A 136 3.29 -4.09 22.16
N PRO A 137 2.33 -4.74 22.86
CA PRO A 137 2.43 -4.90 24.30
C PRO A 137 3.65 -5.75 24.61
N HIS A 138 4.62 -5.17 25.32
CA HIS A 138 5.73 -5.91 25.90
C HIS A 138 5.14 -6.94 26.89
N SER A 139 5.06 -8.20 26.48
CA SER A 139 4.95 -9.31 27.42
C SER A 139 6.27 -9.39 28.18
N ALA A 140 6.28 -8.83 29.40
CA ALA A 140 7.31 -9.06 30.41
C ALA A 140 7.20 -10.46 31.00
#